data_AF-A0A8S9HIF1-F1
#
_entry.id   AF-A0A8S9HIF1-F1
#
_cell.length_a   1.000
_cell.length_b   1.000
_cell.length_c   1.000
_cell.angle_alpha   90.00
_cell.angle_beta   90.00
_cell.angle_gamma   90.00
#
_symmetry.space_group_name_H-M   'P 1'
#
loop_
_entity.id
_entity.type
_entity.pdbx_description
1 polymer ?
#
loop_
_entity_poly.entity_id
_entity_poly.type
_entity_poly.pdbx_seq_one_letter_code
_entity_poly.pdbx_strand_id
1 'polypeptide(L)'
;MNNFYSLGLLQIVATYMTTASETKTSLLLTSGWWGLARHFHYVPEILSSFFWTVPTLFSNFLPYFYVIYLTILLFDRAKRDDDRC
;
A
#
# COMPACT_ATOMS: atom_id res chain seq x y z
N MET A 1 23.18 2.86 8.91
CA MET A 1 22.17 2.01 8.25
C MET A 1 22.87 0.73 7.82
N ASN A 2 22.65 -0.38 8.52
CA ASN A 2 23.28 -1.65 8.20
C ASN A 2 22.34 -2.43 7.26
N ASN A 3 22.61 -2.39 5.95
CA ASN A 3 21.92 -3.24 4.98
C ASN A 3 22.40 -4.68 5.17
N PHE A 4 21.50 -5.57 5.56
CA PHE A 4 21.81 -6.99 5.77
C PHE A 4 21.36 -7.79 4.55
N TYR A 5 22.30 -8.09 3.65
CA TYR A 5 22.08 -8.87 2.43
C TYR A 5 22.11 -10.37 2.74
N SER A 6 21.15 -10.90 3.51
CA SER A 6 21.24 -12.32 3.90
C SER A 6 20.65 -13.29 2.86
N LEU A 7 19.71 -12.88 2.00
CA LEU A 7 18.92 -13.83 1.17
C LEU A 7 18.42 -13.23 -0.17
N GLY A 8 19.04 -12.18 -0.70
CA GLY A 8 18.56 -11.47 -1.91
C GLY A 8 17.33 -10.57 -1.68
N LEU A 9 16.80 -10.54 -0.44
CA LEU A 9 15.78 -9.59 -0.01
C LEU A 9 16.44 -8.38 0.64
N LEU A 10 16.25 -7.21 0.03
CA LEU A 10 16.63 -5.91 0.58
C LEU A 10 15.63 -5.57 1.71
N GLN A 11 16.14 -5.41 2.92
CA GLN A 11 15.38 -5.00 4.10
C GLN A 11 16.23 -4.04 4.93
N ILE A 12 15.60 -2.99 5.45
CA ILE A 12 16.23 -1.95 6.24
C ILE A 12 15.72 -2.07 7.68
N VAL A 13 16.63 -2.20 8.65
CA VAL A 13 16.26 -2.12 10.07
C VAL A 13 16.18 -0.64 10.46
N ALA A 14 15.00 -0.17 10.82
CA ALA A 14 14.79 1.18 11.33
C ALA A 14 14.50 1.12 12.83
N THR A 15 15.27 1.86 13.61
CA THR A 15 15.03 2.01 15.06
C THR A 15 14.38 3.36 15.29
N TYR A 16 13.21 3.37 15.92
CA TYR A 16 12.51 4.61 16.29
C TYR A 16 12.23 4.64 17.79
N MET A 17 12.22 5.86 18.34
CA MET A 17 11.86 6.10 19.72
C MET A 17 10.37 6.42 19.79
N THR A 18 9.61 5.61 20.54
CA THR A 18 8.22 5.94 20.88
C THR A 18 8.19 7.04 21.95
N THR A 19 7.11 7.82 22.00
CA THR A 19 6.85 8.89 22.99
C THR A 19 6.97 8.45 24.45
N ALA A 20 6.91 7.14 24.72
CA ALA A 20 7.11 6.52 26.03
C ALA A 20 8.58 6.16 26.35
N SER A 21 9.56 6.69 25.62
CA SER A 21 11.00 6.37 25.74
C SER A 21 11.36 4.90 25.46
N GLU A 22 10.48 4.17 24.77
CA GLU A 22 10.70 2.77 24.38
C GLU A 22 11.34 2.71 22.98
N THR A 23 12.52 2.11 22.87
CA THR A 23 13.21 1.85 21.59
C THR A 23 12.51 0.69 20.88
N LYS A 24 11.89 0.94 19.73
CA LYS A 24 11.34 -0.13 18.88
C LYS A 24 12.11 -0.23 17.59
N THR A 25 12.46 -1.46 17.22
CA THR A 25 13.06 -1.80 15.93
C THR A 25 11.97 -2.30 14.99
N SER A 26 11.75 -1.59 13.88
CA SER A 26 10.93 -2.04 12.77
C SER A 26 11.80 -2.52 11.62
N LEU A 27 11.34 -3.57 10.94
CA LEU A 27 11.93 -4.07 9.71
C LEU A 27 11.13 -3.48 8.54
N LEU A 28 11.78 -2.66 7.72
CA LEU A 28 11.22 -2.14 6.48
C LEU A 28 11.63 -3.07 5.35
N LEU A 29 10.66 -3.80 4.80
CA LEU A 29 10.88 -4.58 3.58
C LEU A 29 10.99 -3.63 2.39
N THR A 30 12.13 -3.66 1.69
CA THR A 30 12.38 -2.85 0.49
C THR A 30 12.63 -3.72 -0.73
N SER A 31 12.07 -4.94 -0.74
CA SER A 31 12.23 -5.92 -1.81
C SER A 31 10.89 -6.50 -2.27
N GLY A 32 10.87 -7.08 -3.48
CA GLY A 32 9.64 -7.56 -4.11
C GLY A 32 8.67 -6.41 -4.46
N TRP A 33 7.38 -6.63 -4.23
CA TRP A 33 6.33 -5.62 -4.50
C TRP A 33 6.49 -4.33 -3.68
N TRP A 34 7.01 -4.44 -2.46
CA TRP A 34 7.28 -3.31 -1.56
C TRP A 34 8.51 -2.49 -1.98
N GLY A 35 9.39 -3.05 -2.81
CA GLY A 35 10.46 -2.31 -3.47
C GLY A 35 9.99 -1.53 -4.71
N LEU A 36 8.88 -1.94 -5.33
CA LEU A 36 8.29 -1.27 -6.50
C LEU A 36 7.35 -0.12 -6.08
N ALA A 37 6.50 -0.36 -5.07
CA ALA A 37 5.60 0.65 -4.54
C ALA A 37 5.31 0.42 -3.05
N ARG A 38 5.23 1.50 -2.29
CA ARG A 38 4.95 1.49 -0.84
C ARG A 38 3.57 0.89 -0.51
N HIS A 39 2.62 0.97 -1.46
CA HIS A 39 1.27 0.41 -1.35
C HIS A 39 0.85 -0.34 -2.61
N PHE A 40 1.68 -1.26 -3.11
CA PHE A 40 1.39 -2.02 -4.33
C PHE A 40 0.01 -2.73 -4.31
N HIS A 41 -0.50 -3.05 -3.11
CA HIS A 41 -1.77 -3.77 -2.93
C HIS A 41 -3.02 -2.99 -3.37
N TYR A 42 -2.95 -1.66 -3.46
CA TYR A 42 -4.11 -0.85 -3.88
C TYR A 42 -4.43 -1.00 -5.38
N VAL A 43 -3.43 -1.32 -6.19
CA VAL A 43 -3.56 -1.49 -7.65
C VAL A 43 -4.44 -2.71 -8.02
N PRO A 44 -4.15 -3.94 -7.56
CA PRO A 44 -5.00 -5.09 -7.85
C PRO A 44 -6.40 -4.98 -7.23
N GLU A 45 -6.57 -4.25 -6.13
CA GLU A 45 -7.88 -4.03 -5.51
C GLU A 45 -8.79 -3.16 -6.39
N ILE A 46 -8.26 -2.03 -6.90
CA ILE A 46 -8.98 -1.18 -7.85
C ILE A 46 -9.23 -1.94 -9.17
N LEU A 47 -8.22 -2.65 -9.70
CA LEU A 47 -8.38 -3.45 -10.92
C LEU A 47 -9.44 -4.54 -10.79
N SER A 48 -9.47 -5.26 -9.66
CA SER A 48 -10.48 -6.28 -9.39
C SER A 48 -11.89 -5.68 -9.34
N SER A 49 -12.05 -4.53 -8.67
CA SER A 49 -13.33 -3.81 -8.64
C SER A 49 -13.77 -3.34 -10.04
N PHE A 50 -12.81 -2.95 -10.88
CA PHE A 50 -13.08 -2.64 -12.28
C PHE A 50 -13.53 -3.88 -13.04
N PHE A 51 -12.79 -4.98 -13.01
CA PHE A 51 -13.16 -6.22 -13.71
C PHE A 51 -14.51 -6.79 -13.29
N TRP A 52 -14.91 -6.63 -12.02
CA TRP A 52 -16.24 -7.01 -11.56
C TRP A 52 -17.35 -6.17 -12.22
N THR A 53 -17.07 -4.90 -12.53
CA THR A 53 -18.04 -3.95 -13.04
C THR A 53 -18.05 -3.85 -14.57
N VAL A 54 -16.96 -4.21 -15.26
CA VAL A 54 -16.87 -4.25 -16.73
C VAL A 54 -18.05 -4.97 -17.43
N PRO A 55 -18.58 -6.12 -16.93
CA PRO A 55 -19.69 -6.82 -17.59
C PRO A 55 -20.99 -6.00 -17.67
N THR A 56 -21.16 -4.98 -16.83
CA THR A 56 -22.34 -4.10 -16.86
C THR A 56 -22.31 -3.08 -18.02
N LEU A 57 -21.20 -3.01 -18.76
CA LEU A 57 -21.01 -2.15 -19.92
C LEU A 57 -21.38 -0.69 -19.56
N PHE A 58 -21.96 0.08 -20.49
CA PHE A 58 -22.44 1.45 -20.28
C PHE A 58 -23.94 1.52 -19.95
N SER A 59 -24.59 0.37 -19.73
CA SER A 59 -26.04 0.31 -19.48
C SER A 59 -26.41 0.82 -18.09
N ASN A 60 -25.51 0.65 -17.12
CA ASN A 60 -25.73 0.98 -15.73
C ASN A 60 -24.47 1.65 -15.17
N PHE A 61 -24.60 2.89 -14.71
CA PHE A 61 -23.48 3.66 -14.14
C PHE A 61 -23.21 3.32 -12.66
N LEU A 62 -24.22 2.82 -11.95
CA LEU A 62 -24.17 2.49 -10.53
C LEU A 62 -22.95 1.62 -10.10
N PRO A 63 -22.54 0.59 -10.88
CA PRO A 63 -21.40 -0.25 -10.54
C PRO A 63 -20.06 0.51 -10.53
N TYR A 64 -19.88 1.49 -11.42
CA TYR A 64 -18.67 2.30 -11.50
C TYR A 64 -18.50 3.26 -10.32
N PHE A 65 -19.60 3.63 -9.64
CA PHE A 65 -19.53 4.42 -8.42
C PHE A 65 -18.67 3.75 -7.35
N TYR A 66 -18.74 2.41 -7.25
CA TYR A 66 -17.92 1.65 -6.31
C TYR A 66 -16.43 1.77 -6.63
N VAL A 67 -16.03 1.65 -7.90
CA VAL A 67 -14.63 1.78 -8.34
C VAL A 67 -14.07 3.18 -8.03
N ILE A 68 -14.87 4.22 -8.28
CA ILE A 68 -14.48 5.62 -8.00
C ILE A 68 -14.33 5.83 -6.48
N TYR A 69 -15.31 5.39 -5.71
CA TYR A 69 -15.28 5.48 -4.25
C TYR A 69 -14.06 4.77 -3.64
N LEU A 70 -13.80 3.54 -4.07
CA LEU A 70 -12.64 2.75 -3.62
C LEU A 70 -11.33 3.45 -3.95
N THR A 71 -11.23 4.00 -5.16
CA THR A 71 -10.02 4.73 -5.61
C THR A 71 -9.75 5.94 -4.72
N ILE A 72 -10.77 6.76 -4.42
CA ILE A 72 -10.63 7.93 -3.55
C ILE A 72 -10.25 7.52 -2.13
N LEU A 73 -10.93 6.50 -1.58
CA LEU A 73 -10.69 6.00 -0.23
C LEU A 73 -9.27 5.47 -0.07
N LEU A 74 -8.77 4.71 -1.04
CA LEU A 74 -7.42 4.16 -1.02
C LEU A 74 -6.36 5.24 -1.21
N PHE A 75 -6.64 6.28 -2.01
CA PHE A 75 -5.72 7.40 -2.17
C PHE A 75 -5.59 8.22 -0.88
N ASP A 76 -6.71 8.55 -0.22
CA ASP A 76 -6.69 9.20 1.09
C ASP A 76 -5.97 8.34 2.14
N ARG A 77 -6.19 7.03 2.11
CA ARG A 77 -5.49 6.08 2.98
C ARG A 77 -3.99 6.09 2.72
N ALA A 78 -3.56 6.04 1.46
CA ALA A 78 -2.16 6.09 1.06
C ALA A 78 -1.49 7.36 1.60
N LYS A 79 -2.16 8.51 1.44
CA LYS A 79 -1.68 9.80 1.94
C LYS A 79 -1.52 9.81 3.46
N ARG A 80 -2.54 9.37 4.21
CA ARG A 80 -2.49 9.33 5.68
C ARG A 80 -1.46 8.34 6.22
N ASP A 81 -1.20 7.27 5.48
CA ASP A 81 -0.17 6.31 5.84
C ASP A 81 1.23 6.88 5.59
N ASP A 82 1.41 7.60 4.47
CA ASP A 82 2.65 8.33 4.17
C ASP A 82 2.93 9.45 5.19
N ASP A 83 1.89 10.17 5.63
CA ASP A 83 2.00 11.22 6.65
C ASP A 83 2.34 10.66 8.06
N ARG A 84 2.17 9.35 8.31
CA ARG A 84 2.47 8.68 9.60
C ARG A 84 3.82 7.99 9.65
N CYS A 85 4.42 7.67 8.50
CA CYS A 85 5.70 6.97 8.38
C CYS A 85 6.87 7.95 8.33
#